data_AF-A0A7X1CLW3-F1
#
_entry.id   AF-A0A7X1CLW3-F1
#
_cell.length_a   1.000
_cell.length_b   1.000
_cell.length_c   1.000
_cell.angle_alpha   90.00
_cell.angle_beta   90.00
_cell.angle_gamma   90.00
#
_symmetry.space_group_name_H-M   'P 1'
#
loop_
_entity.id
_entity.type
_entity.pdbx_description
1 polymer ?
#
loop_
_entity_poly.entity_id
_entity_poly.type
_entity_poly.pdbx_seq_one_letter_code
_entity_poly.pdbx_strand_id
1 'polypeptide(L)' 'MSRKGTPADNACIESFHASLKSETIYLDGLKNESTSIIIQTVVDYISYYNKNRIQQKLDYRFPIEYRQAAV' A
#
# COMPACT_ATOMS: atom_id res chain seq x y z
N MET A 1 14.81 22.78 9.02
CA MET A 1 13.90 23.03 10.15
C MET A 1 12.85 21.93 10.19
N SER A 2 12.64 21.30 11.35
CA SER A 2 11.53 20.36 11.53
C SER A 2 10.23 21.15 11.72
N ARG A 3 9.24 20.94 10.85
CA ARG A 3 7.90 21.51 11.04
C ARG A 3 7.03 20.52 11.80
N LYS A 4 6.01 21.02 12.50
CA LYS A 4 5.00 20.17 13.11
C LYS A 4 4.29 19.36 12.01
N GLY A 5 4.07 18.07 12.29
CA GLY A 5 3.29 17.19 11.42
C GLY A 5 1.82 17.63 11.35
N THR A 6 1.21 17.38 10.20
CA THR A 6 -0.19 17.63 9.89
C THR A 6 -0.87 16.30 9.52
N PRO A 7 -2.21 16.19 9.63
CA PRO A 7 -2.91 14.99 9.18
C PRO A 7 -2.64 14.61 7.72
N ALA A 8 -2.39 15.61 6.85
CA ALA A 8 -2.04 15.39 5.45
C ALA A 8 -0.73 14.61 5.27
N ASP A 9 0.21 14.73 6.23
CA ASP A 9 1.46 13.96 6.20
C ASP A 9 1.22 12.46 6.39
N ASN A 10 0.14 12.07 7.10
CA ASN A 10 -0.21 10.68 7.38
C ASN A 10 -1.17 10.07 6.35
N ALA A 11 -1.92 10.92 5.61
CA ALA A 11 -3.00 10.48 4.73
C ALA A 11 -2.57 9.41 3.70
N CYS A 12 -1.37 9.53 3.14
CA CYS A 12 -0.85 8.56 2.16
C CYS A 12 -0.67 7.16 2.76
N ILE A 13 -0.08 7.05 3.95
CA ILE A 13 0.17 5.75 4.58
C ILE A 13 -1.12 5.17 5.19
N GLU A 14 -2.03 6.01 5.67
CA GLU A 14 -3.36 5.57 6.11
C GLU A 14 -4.17 4.98 4.96
N SER A 15 -4.16 5.62 3.78
CA SER A 15 -4.81 5.10 2.57
C SER A 15 -4.23 3.75 2.14
N PHE A 16 -2.90 3.59 2.22
CA PHE A 16 -2.24 2.31 1.96
C PHE A 16 -2.71 1.22 2.93
N HIS A 17 -2.70 1.49 4.25
CA HIS A 17 -3.14 0.53 5.27
C HIS A 17 -4.63 0.16 5.15
N ALA A 18 -5.49 1.13 4.80
CA ALA A 18 -6.91 0.87 4.57
C ALA A 18 -7.12 -0.08 3.38
N SER A 19 -6.38 0.14 2.29
CA SER A 19 -6.42 -0.71 1.09
C SER A 19 -5.90 -2.11 1.41
N LEU A 20 -4.72 -2.23 2.05
CA LEU A 20 -4.13 -3.51 2.44
C LEU A 20 -5.10 -4.36 3.27
N LYS A 21 -5.69 -3.79 4.34
CA LYS A 21 -6.59 -4.53 5.21
C LYS A 21 -7.88 -4.95 4.49
N SER A 22 -8.44 -4.06 3.67
CA SER A 22 -9.66 -4.34 2.92
C SER A 22 -9.43 -5.40 1.87
N GLU A 23 -8.34 -5.31 1.12
CA GLU A 23 -8.03 -6.18 -0.02
C GLU A 23 -7.43 -7.54 0.37
N THR A 24 -6.98 -7.71 1.61
CA THR A 24 -6.40 -8.98 2.09
C THR A 24 -7.13 -9.47 3.35
N ILE A 25 -6.83 -8.90 4.52
CA ILE A 25 -7.30 -9.38 5.83
C ILE A 25 -8.82 -9.54 5.91
N TYR A 26 -9.58 -8.64 5.27
CA TYR A 26 -11.05 -8.68 5.30
C TYR A 26 -11.65 -9.50 4.18
N LEU A 27 -11.07 -9.49 2.97
CA LEU A 27 -11.59 -10.26 1.84
C LEU A 27 -11.17 -11.73 1.89
N ASP A 28 -9.90 -12.02 2.18
CA ASP A 28 -9.34 -13.39 2.26
C ASP A 28 -9.57 -14.04 3.62
N GLY A 29 -10.24 -13.38 4.55
CA GLY A 29 -10.60 -13.96 5.85
C GLY A 29 -9.42 -14.24 6.78
N LEU A 30 -8.27 -13.62 6.55
CA LEU A 30 -6.99 -13.94 7.22
C LEU A 30 -6.93 -13.54 8.71
N LYS A 31 -8.03 -13.10 9.33
CA LYS A 31 -8.03 -12.56 10.71
C LYS A 31 -7.50 -13.52 11.77
N ASN A 32 -7.63 -14.83 11.55
CA ASN A 32 -7.22 -15.87 12.48
C ASN A 32 -6.01 -16.67 11.99
N GLU A 33 -5.34 -16.21 10.95
CA GLU A 33 -4.16 -16.88 10.41
C GLU A 33 -2.92 -16.65 11.28
N SER A 34 -1.95 -17.55 11.13
CA SER A 34 -0.68 -17.43 11.84
C SER A 34 0.07 -16.14 11.47
N THR A 35 0.83 -15.61 12.42
CA THR A 35 1.64 -14.38 12.22
C THR A 35 2.56 -14.48 11.01
N SER A 36 3.12 -15.66 10.71
CA SER A 36 3.96 -15.87 9.53
C SER A 36 3.19 -15.68 8.22
N ILE A 37 1.96 -16.20 8.13
CA ILE A 37 1.08 -16.01 6.96
C ILE A 37 0.72 -14.53 6.80
N ILE A 38 0.44 -13.83 7.90
CA ILE A 38 0.16 -12.38 7.86
C ILE A 38 1.36 -11.59 7.36
N ILE A 39 2.57 -11.88 7.87
CA ILE A 39 3.80 -11.21 7.44
C ILE A 39 4.03 -11.44 5.94
N GLN A 40 3.88 -12.68 5.47
CA GLN A 40 4.05 -13.02 4.07
C GLN A 40 3.02 -12.29 3.20
N THR A 41 1.75 -12.27 3.61
CA THR A 41 0.68 -11.54 2.92
C THR A 41 1.01 -10.04 2.79
N VAL A 42 1.52 -9.41 3.86
CA VAL A 42 1.92 -8.00 3.83
C VAL A 42 3.07 -7.76 2.84
N VAL A 43 4.09 -8.63 2.84
CA VAL A 43 5.22 -8.55 1.90
C VAL A 43 4.76 -8.69 0.45
N ASP A 44 3.91 -9.67 0.18
CA ASP A 44 3.37 -9.92 -1.15
C ASP A 44 2.48 -8.76 -1.62
N TYR A 45 1.65 -8.23 -0.72
CA TYR A 45 0.81 -7.08 -1.01
C TYR A 45 1.63 -5.81 -1.29
N ILE A 46 2.73 -5.56 -0.56
CA ILE A 46 3.63 -4.44 -0.85
C ILE A 46 4.25 -4.59 -2.24
N SER A 47 4.66 -5.80 -2.62
CA SER A 47 5.20 -6.09 -3.96
C SER A 47 4.14 -5.84 -5.03
N TYR A 48 2.93 -6.35 -4.84
CA TYR A 48 1.78 -6.12 -5.72
C TYR A 48 1.45 -4.63 -5.86
N TYR A 49 1.30 -3.92 -4.74
CA TYR A 49 0.94 -2.51 -4.72
C TYR A 49 1.94 -1.66 -5.51
N ASN A 50 3.24 -1.93 -5.38
CA ASN A 50 4.26 -1.14 -6.05
C ASN A 50 4.49 -1.50 -7.53
N LYS A 51 4.35 -2.79 -7.88
CA LYS A 51 4.77 -3.31 -9.19
C LYS A 51 3.63 -3.63 -10.14
N ASN A 52 2.42 -3.86 -9.62
CA ASN A 52 1.31 -4.41 -10.40
C ASN A 52 -0.01 -3.64 -10.23
N ARG A 53 -0.12 -2.73 -9.26
CA ARG A 53 -1.36 -1.96 -9.03
C ARG A 53 -1.43 -0.74 -9.94
N ILE A 54 -2.34 -0.77 -10.90
CA ILE A 54 -2.67 0.39 -11.73
C ILE A 54 -3.40 1.44 -10.88
N GLN A 55 -2.98 2.71 -10.96
CA GLN A 55 -3.65 3.80 -10.26
C GLN A 55 -4.00 4.93 -11.22
N GLN A 56 -5.27 5.30 -11.28
CA GLN A 56 -5.74 6.40 -12.14
C GLN A 56 -5.00 7.72 -11.85
N LYS A 57 -4.70 8.01 -10.58
CA LYS A 57 -3.93 9.21 -10.19
C LYS A 57 -2.48 9.22 -10.69
N LEU A 58 -1.96 8.07 -11.14
CA LEU A 58 -0.62 7.90 -11.68
C LEU A 58 -0.64 7.74 -13.20
N ASP A 59 -1.62 8.33 -13.88
CA ASP A 59 -1.79 8.20 -15.34
C ASP A 59 -1.93 6.72 -15.77
N TYR A 60 -2.67 5.94 -14.97
CA TYR A 60 -2.87 4.50 -15.17
C TYR A 60 -1.57 3.67 -15.22
N ARG A 61 -0.53 4.10 -14.50
CA ARG A 61 0.75 3.38 -14.38
C ARG A 61 0.91 2.68 -13.04
N PHE A 62 1.87 1.75 -12.96
CA PHE A 62 2.30 1.20 -11.68
C PHE A 62 3.10 2.24 -10.87
N PRO A 63 3.04 2.23 -9.53
CA PRO A 63 3.79 3.17 -8.70
C PRO A 63 5.29 3.20 -8.98
N ILE A 64 5.89 2.04 -9.26
CA ILE A 64 7.31 1.97 -9.61
C ILE A 64 7.63 2.67 -10.94
N GLU A 65 6.78 2.49 -11.96
CA GLU A 65 6.95 3.12 -13.27
C GLU A 65 6.78 4.64 -13.18
N TYR A 66 5.76 5.09 -12.47
CA TYR A 66 5.53 6.51 -12.23
C TYR A 66 6.74 7.15 -11.52
N ARG A 67 7.31 6.48 -10.52
CA ARG A 67 8.51 6.96 -9.81
C ARG A 67 9.74 7.01 -10.71
N GLN A 68 9.92 6.04 -11.60
CA GLN A 68 11.04 6.01 -12.55
C GLN A 68 10.91 7.06 -13.65
N ALA A 69 9.69 7.42 -14.05
CA ALA A 69 9.43 8.45 -15.05
C ALA A 69 9.53 9.90 -14.50
N ALA A 70 9.54 10.08 -13.18
CA ALA A 70 9.62 11.38 -12.52
C ALA A 70 11.06 11.92 -12.33
N VAL A 71 12.01 11.45 -13.15
CA VAL A 71 13.43 11.88 -13.15
C VAL A 71 13.61 13.12 -14.01
#